data_AF-A0A7V9GCM3-F1
#
_entry.id   AF-A0A7V9GCM3-F1
#
_cell.length_a   1.000
_cell.length_b   1.000
_cell.length_c   1.000
_cell.angle_alpha   90.00
_cell.angle_beta   90.00
_cell.angle_gamma   90.00
#
_symmetry.space_group_name_H-M   'P 1'
#
loop_
_entity.id
_entity.type
_entity.pdbx_description
1 polymer ?
#
loop_
_entity_poly.entity_id
_entity_poly.type
_entity_poly.pdbx_seq_one_letter_code
_entity_poly.pdbx_strand_id
1 'polypeptide(L)'
;MSKICPINKDAVARRIFSEYGAVFLAEDNVMLPNKCIFEDETQVQLFQMKVASKSESFGDVLIQLQEPAMNALLEAQKEAAGKNLQISPRGGSIAAKRSYQNTLTLWNSRFYPALDYWMIKGKISPEEVSDARNLPINEQVAQVLEWEKDGLYFSAGFTKSILFSVAAPGASQHIFMLALDVEQFSNLEVRKILAKHGWFQTVKSDFPHFTYLGVEEKDLFGLGLKPFLINGYKFWLTDFEFQSKKSDDS
;
A
#
# COMPACT_ATOMS: atom_id res chain seq x y z
N MET A 1 17.12 -7.99 -0.54
CA MET A 1 15.67 -8.21 -0.42
C MET A 1 15.27 -9.27 0.61
N SER A 2 15.86 -10.48 0.61
CA SER A 2 15.48 -11.57 1.55
C SER A 2 15.60 -11.25 3.05
N LYS A 3 16.45 -10.28 3.42
CA LYS A 3 16.59 -9.78 4.80
C LYS A 3 15.46 -8.83 5.23
N ILE A 4 14.79 -8.18 4.27
CA ILE A 4 13.68 -7.25 4.50
C ILE A 4 12.35 -8.00 4.42
N CYS A 5 12.24 -8.92 3.46
CA CYS A 5 11.04 -9.68 3.22
C CYS A 5 11.40 -11.11 2.85
N PRO A 6 10.89 -12.14 3.56
CA PRO A 6 11.24 -13.54 3.32
C PRO A 6 10.55 -14.12 2.06
N ILE A 7 10.55 -13.39 0.94
CA ILE A 7 9.81 -13.72 -0.31
C ILE A 7 10.16 -15.10 -0.91
N ASN A 8 11.32 -15.67 -0.58
CA ASN A 8 11.71 -17.00 -1.09
C ASN A 8 11.20 -18.15 -0.22
N LYS A 9 10.81 -17.87 1.03
CA LYS A 9 10.43 -18.88 2.02
C LYS A 9 8.97 -18.76 2.48
N ASP A 10 8.36 -17.60 2.26
CA ASP A 10 7.02 -17.28 2.73
C ASP A 10 6.18 -16.75 1.55
N ALA A 11 5.14 -17.51 1.21
CA ALA A 11 4.22 -17.18 0.12
C ALA A 11 3.36 -15.95 0.42
N VAL A 12 3.01 -15.72 1.69
CA VAL A 12 2.27 -14.52 2.13
C VAL A 12 3.16 -13.30 1.99
N ALA A 13 4.40 -13.38 2.48
CA ALA A 13 5.37 -12.30 2.32
C ALA A 13 5.64 -12.00 0.84
N ARG A 14 5.78 -13.04 0.00
CA ARG A 14 5.93 -12.86 -1.45
C ARG A 14 4.75 -12.13 -2.07
N ARG A 15 3.52 -12.52 -1.73
CA ARG A 15 2.30 -11.89 -2.25
C ARG A 15 2.18 -10.44 -1.79
N ILE A 16 2.40 -10.17 -0.51
CA ILE A 16 2.39 -8.80 0.02
C ILE A 16 3.45 -7.94 -0.67
N PHE A 17 4.65 -8.49 -0.86
CA PHE A 17 5.73 -7.79 -1.52
C PHE A 17 5.44 -7.48 -3.00
N SER A 18 4.74 -8.35 -3.72
CA SER A 18 4.34 -8.03 -5.10
C SER A 18 3.34 -6.87 -5.18
N GLU A 19 2.50 -6.67 -4.16
CA GLU A 19 1.49 -5.59 -4.15
C GLU A 19 2.06 -4.25 -3.66
N TYR A 20 2.94 -4.27 -2.64
CA TYR A 20 3.38 -3.07 -1.94
C TYR A 20 4.90 -2.83 -2.01
N GLY A 21 5.66 -3.72 -2.66
CA GLY A 21 7.12 -3.72 -2.63
C GLY A 21 7.81 -2.57 -3.38
N ALA A 22 7.07 -1.83 -4.21
CA ALA A 22 7.64 -0.71 -4.98
C ALA A 22 8.25 0.38 -4.08
N VAL A 23 7.74 0.57 -2.86
CA VAL A 23 8.29 1.54 -1.89
C VAL A 23 9.76 1.26 -1.53
N PHE A 24 10.22 0.01 -1.64
CA PHE A 24 11.63 -0.36 -1.39
C PHE A 24 12.58 0.05 -2.52
N LEU A 25 12.05 0.67 -3.57
CA LEU A 25 12.81 1.24 -4.68
C LEU A 25 12.93 2.77 -4.57
N ALA A 26 12.46 3.37 -3.47
CA ALA A 26 12.62 4.80 -3.23
C ALA A 26 14.11 5.17 -3.10
N GLU A 27 14.43 6.41 -3.45
CA GLU A 27 15.79 6.96 -3.38
C GLU A 27 16.38 6.91 -1.96
N ASP A 28 17.71 6.91 -1.86
CA ASP A 28 18.45 6.79 -0.59
C ASP A 28 18.27 8.00 0.36
N ASN A 29 17.50 9.02 -0.03
CA ASN A 29 17.19 10.18 0.81
C ASN A 29 16.09 9.90 1.84
N VAL A 30 15.40 8.75 1.76
CA VAL A 30 14.39 8.32 2.73
C VAL A 30 14.85 7.11 3.55
N MET A 31 14.30 6.95 4.75
CA MET A 31 14.55 5.76 5.57
C MET A 31 13.59 4.64 5.18
N LEU A 32 14.07 3.63 4.48
CA LEU A 32 13.30 2.40 4.19
C LEU A 32 13.18 1.52 5.44
N PRO A 33 12.05 0.82 5.62
CA PRO A 33 11.89 -0.11 6.73
C PRO A 33 12.76 -1.35 6.53
N ASN A 34 13.20 -1.94 7.64
CA ASN A 34 13.99 -3.18 7.62
C ASN A 34 13.12 -4.45 7.55
N LYS A 35 11.80 -4.30 7.50
CA LYS A 35 10.81 -5.38 7.35
C LYS A 35 9.73 -4.97 6.35
N CYS A 36 9.22 -5.91 5.57
CA CYS A 36 8.05 -5.70 4.70
C CYS A 36 6.71 -5.83 5.43
N ILE A 37 6.70 -6.54 6.57
CA ILE A 37 5.53 -6.73 7.42
C ILE A 37 5.99 -6.51 8.86
N PHE A 38 5.47 -5.49 9.51
CA PHE A 38 5.65 -5.30 10.95
C PHE A 38 4.67 -6.20 11.70
N GLU A 39 5.12 -6.82 12.79
CA GLU A 39 4.30 -7.78 13.54
C GLU A 39 3.29 -7.10 14.47
N ASP A 40 3.61 -5.89 14.94
CA ASP A 40 2.82 -5.19 15.94
C ASP A 40 3.06 -3.66 15.94
N GLU A 41 2.33 -2.97 16.81
CA GLU A 41 2.43 -1.53 17.03
C GLU A 41 3.80 -1.11 17.57
N THR A 42 4.45 -1.93 18.41
CA THR A 42 5.77 -1.61 18.97
C THR A 42 6.82 -1.52 17.87
N GLN A 43 6.83 -2.46 16.92
CA GLN A 43 7.78 -2.43 15.80
C GLN A 43 7.52 -1.24 14.88
N VAL A 44 6.26 -0.90 14.62
CA VAL A 44 5.88 0.30 13.86
C VAL A 44 6.39 1.57 14.54
N GLN A 45 6.16 1.72 15.84
CA GLN A 45 6.61 2.88 16.60
C GLN A 45 8.14 3.00 16.64
N LEU A 46 8.84 1.88 16.86
CA LEU A 46 10.31 1.85 16.85
C LEU A 46 10.91 2.27 15.52
N PHE A 47 10.24 1.95 14.41
CA PHE A 47 10.63 2.45 13.09
C PHE A 47 10.31 3.95 12.94
N GLN A 48 9.07 4.35 13.20
CA GLN A 48 8.60 5.73 12.99
C GLN A 48 9.32 6.76 13.87
N MET A 49 9.80 6.36 15.06
CA MET A 49 10.63 7.22 15.93
C MET A 49 12.01 7.54 15.35
N LYS A 50 12.54 6.71 14.45
CA LYS A 50 13.87 6.90 13.83
C LYS A 50 13.81 7.71 12.54
N VAL A 51 12.61 7.86 11.98
CA VAL A 51 12.39 8.52 10.70
C VAL A 51 12.35 10.04 10.91
N ALA A 52 13.20 10.75 10.17
CA ALA A 52 13.09 12.20 10.03
C ALA A 52 11.76 12.50 9.34
N SER A 53 10.85 13.15 10.07
CA SER A 53 9.48 13.35 9.64
C SER A 53 9.02 14.77 9.85
N LYS A 54 8.07 15.19 9.01
CA LYS A 54 7.49 16.52 9.01
C LYS A 54 5.98 16.42 9.00
N SER A 55 5.34 17.24 9.82
CA SER A 55 3.88 17.35 9.92
C SER A 55 3.43 18.66 9.30
N GLU A 56 2.39 18.62 8.48
CA GLU A 56 1.84 19.79 7.80
C GLU A 56 0.32 19.72 7.76
N SER A 57 -0.31 20.90 7.83
CA SER A 57 -1.77 21.04 7.80
C SER A 57 -2.26 21.35 6.39
N PHE A 58 -3.23 20.56 5.92
CA PHE A 58 -3.93 20.72 4.65
C PHE A 58 -5.39 21.06 4.97
N GLY A 59 -5.66 22.35 5.22
CA GLY A 59 -6.90 22.77 5.85
C GLY A 59 -6.97 22.27 7.30
N ASP A 60 -8.06 21.61 7.67
CA ASP A 60 -8.24 21.03 9.01
C ASP A 60 -7.57 19.65 9.18
N VAL A 61 -6.91 19.15 8.13
CA VAL A 61 -6.28 17.83 8.13
C VAL A 61 -4.79 17.95 8.38
N LEU A 62 -4.34 17.49 9.55
CA LEU A 62 -2.92 17.32 9.86
C LEU A 62 -2.44 15.96 9.35
N ILE A 63 -1.42 15.95 8.49
CA ILE A 63 -0.73 14.72 8.06
C ILE A 63 0.75 14.75 8.40
N GLN A 64 1.36 13.57 8.50
CA GLN A 64 2.78 13.40 8.74
C GLN A 64 3.39 12.45 7.70
N LEU A 65 4.53 12.83 7.14
CA LEU A 65 5.30 12.05 6.16
C LEU A 65 6.79 12.08 6.54
N GLN A 66 7.61 11.25 5.88
CA GLN A 66 9.06 11.48 5.90
C GLN A 66 9.35 12.87 5.34
N GLU A 67 10.37 13.55 5.86
CA GLU A 67 10.65 14.93 5.47
C GLU A 67 10.85 15.13 3.96
N PRO A 68 11.60 14.29 3.22
CA PRO A 68 11.74 14.43 1.76
C PRO A 68 10.39 14.30 1.04
N ALA A 69 9.57 13.33 1.43
CA ALA A 69 8.24 13.12 0.87
C ALA A 69 7.33 14.34 1.15
N MET A 70 7.32 14.86 2.39
CA MET A 70 6.54 16.05 2.73
C MET A 70 6.98 17.26 1.90
N ASN A 71 8.28 17.50 1.76
CA ASN A 71 8.78 18.63 0.98
C ASN A 71 8.40 18.51 -0.51
N ALA A 72 8.48 17.31 -1.08
CA ALA A 72 8.02 17.06 -2.44
C ALA A 72 6.50 17.26 -2.61
N LEU A 73 5.70 16.88 -1.61
CA LEU A 73 4.25 17.15 -1.62
C LEU A 73 3.94 18.65 -1.57
N LEU A 74 4.67 19.42 -0.76
CA LEU A 74 4.49 20.88 -0.68
C LEU A 74 4.85 21.57 -2.00
N GLU A 75 5.92 21.16 -2.67
CA GLU A 75 6.27 21.68 -4.00
C GLU A 75 5.25 21.27 -5.08
N ALA A 76 4.75 20.03 -5.02
CA ALA A 76 3.65 19.59 -5.89
C ALA A 76 2.37 20.43 -5.67
N GLN A 77 2.03 20.71 -4.41
CA GLN A 77 0.88 21.54 -4.06
C GLN A 77 1.04 22.97 -4.58
N LYS A 78 2.23 23.56 -4.43
CA LYS A 78 2.55 24.90 -4.94
C LYS A 78 2.42 24.97 -6.46
N GLU A 79 2.93 23.96 -7.19
CA GLU A 79 2.77 23.87 -8.64
C GLU A 79 1.30 23.72 -9.05
N ALA A 80 0.53 22.88 -8.35
CA ALA A 80 -0.90 22.71 -8.59
C ALA A 80 -1.66 24.02 -8.37
N ALA A 81 -1.39 24.74 -7.28
CA ALA A 81 -2.01 26.03 -6.98
C ALA A 81 -1.73 27.07 -8.07
N GLY A 82 -0.50 27.10 -8.61
CA GLY A 82 -0.14 27.95 -9.76
C GLY A 82 -0.93 27.65 -11.04
N LYS A 83 -1.60 26.50 -11.12
CA LYS A 83 -2.50 26.09 -12.20
C LYS A 83 -3.98 26.09 -11.82
N ASN A 84 -4.35 26.71 -10.69
CA ASN A 84 -5.70 26.66 -10.11
C ASN A 84 -6.20 25.23 -9.84
N LEU A 85 -5.28 24.33 -9.48
CA LEU A 85 -5.56 22.96 -9.06
C LEU A 85 -5.28 22.81 -7.56
N GLN A 86 -5.86 21.78 -6.96
CA GLN A 86 -5.65 21.44 -5.55
C GLN A 86 -5.08 20.02 -5.44
N ILE A 87 -4.19 19.83 -4.46
CA ILE A 87 -3.76 18.53 -3.96
C ILE A 87 -4.03 18.53 -2.47
N SER A 88 -4.93 17.66 -2.02
CA SER A 88 -5.29 17.50 -0.61
C SER A 88 -5.37 16.02 -0.21
N PRO A 89 -5.12 15.70 1.07
CA PRO A 89 -5.21 14.33 1.56
C PRO A 89 -6.66 13.81 1.54
N ARG A 90 -6.83 12.53 1.20
CA ARG A 90 -8.12 11.81 1.22
C ARG A 90 -8.20 10.91 2.46
N GLY A 91 -9.28 11.03 3.23
CA GLY A 91 -9.48 10.19 4.41
C GLY A 91 -8.93 10.78 5.71
N GLY A 92 -8.75 12.10 5.78
CA GLY A 92 -8.36 12.80 7.00
C GLY A 92 -6.91 12.49 7.43
N SER A 93 -6.67 12.41 8.74
CA SER A 93 -5.31 12.27 9.30
C SER A 93 -4.62 10.95 8.94
N ILE A 94 -5.38 9.92 8.55
CA ILE A 94 -4.83 8.61 8.12
C ILE A 94 -4.53 8.55 6.62
N ALA A 95 -4.64 9.65 5.90
CA ALA A 95 -4.28 9.75 4.49
C ALA A 95 -2.78 9.59 4.24
N ALA A 96 -1.95 9.83 5.26
CA ALA A 96 -0.49 9.70 5.22
C ALA A 96 -0.01 8.66 6.23
N LYS A 97 0.76 9.03 7.26
CA LYS A 97 1.17 8.12 8.34
C LYS A 97 0.01 7.33 8.93
N ARG A 98 0.17 6.00 9.02
CA ARG A 98 -0.72 5.09 9.75
C ARG A 98 0.03 4.36 10.86
N SER A 99 -0.67 4.06 11.95
CA SER A 99 -0.21 3.11 12.97
C SER A 99 -0.50 1.66 12.56
N TYR A 100 0.03 0.69 13.30
CA TYR A 100 -0.35 -0.72 13.10
C TYR A 100 -1.85 -0.88 13.36
N GLN A 101 -2.36 -0.28 14.44
CA GLN A 101 -3.79 -0.33 14.79
C GLN A 101 -4.68 0.23 13.67
N ASN A 102 -4.27 1.29 12.97
CA ASN A 102 -5.05 1.78 11.82
C ASN A 102 -5.14 0.72 10.72
N THR A 103 -4.03 0.04 10.40
CA THR A 103 -4.04 -1.02 9.38
C THR A 103 -4.89 -2.22 9.79
N LEU A 104 -4.85 -2.59 11.07
CA LEU A 104 -5.70 -3.65 11.61
C LEU A 104 -7.19 -3.30 11.55
N THR A 105 -7.57 -2.07 11.92
CA THR A 105 -8.95 -1.60 11.82
C THR A 105 -9.45 -1.63 10.38
N LEU A 106 -8.63 -1.19 9.42
CA LEU A 106 -8.96 -1.26 8.00
C LEU A 106 -9.10 -2.70 7.50
N TRP A 107 -8.17 -3.59 7.86
CA TRP A 107 -8.26 -5.02 7.57
C TRP A 107 -9.57 -5.63 8.08
N ASN A 108 -9.90 -5.40 9.36
CA ASN A 108 -11.10 -5.90 10.00
C ASN A 108 -12.39 -5.39 9.34
N SER A 109 -12.37 -4.17 8.78
CA SER A 109 -13.49 -3.61 8.02
C SER A 109 -13.78 -4.33 6.69
N ARG A 110 -12.93 -5.28 6.30
CA ARG A 110 -13.07 -6.13 5.11
C ARG A 110 -13.18 -7.59 5.49
N PHE A 111 -12.35 -8.03 6.43
CA PHE A 111 -12.28 -9.40 6.91
C PHE A 111 -13.61 -9.91 7.47
N TYR A 112 -14.16 -9.25 8.51
CA TYR A 112 -15.38 -9.75 9.16
C TYR A 112 -16.62 -9.72 8.24
N PRO A 113 -16.88 -8.65 7.46
CA PRO A 113 -18.01 -8.65 6.53
C PRO A 113 -17.93 -9.75 5.46
N ALA A 114 -16.72 -10.08 4.99
CA ALA A 114 -16.54 -11.14 4.00
C ALA A 114 -16.77 -12.54 4.61
N LEU A 115 -16.33 -12.79 5.84
CA LEU A 115 -16.67 -14.03 6.56
C LEU A 115 -18.19 -14.21 6.65
N ASP A 116 -18.90 -13.16 7.09
CA ASP A 116 -20.37 -13.21 7.21
C ASP A 116 -21.03 -13.44 5.84
N TYR A 117 -20.56 -12.75 4.80
CA TYR A 117 -21.05 -12.90 3.44
C TYR A 117 -20.90 -14.33 2.93
N TRP A 118 -19.70 -14.89 3.00
CA TRP A 118 -19.42 -16.23 2.47
C TRP A 118 -20.07 -17.33 3.30
N MET A 119 -20.24 -17.13 4.61
CA MET A 119 -21.01 -18.01 5.47
C MET A 119 -22.49 -18.05 5.09
N ILE A 120 -23.12 -16.89 4.90
CA ILE A 120 -24.52 -16.80 4.45
C ILE A 120 -24.70 -17.45 3.07
N LYS A 121 -23.69 -17.40 2.21
CA LYS A 121 -23.67 -18.08 0.91
C LYS A 121 -23.38 -19.57 0.98
N GLY A 122 -23.13 -20.12 2.17
CA GLY A 122 -22.80 -21.52 2.38
C GLY A 122 -21.45 -21.93 1.76
N LYS A 123 -20.53 -20.98 1.58
CA LYS A 123 -19.20 -21.21 1.02
C LYS A 123 -18.14 -21.42 2.09
N ILE A 124 -18.39 -20.94 3.31
CA ILE A 124 -17.58 -21.17 4.51
C ILE A 124 -18.54 -21.61 5.61
N SER A 125 -18.18 -22.63 6.38
CA SER A 125 -18.99 -23.12 7.51
C SER A 125 -18.90 -22.18 8.73
N PRO A 126 -19.86 -22.23 9.66
CA PRO A 126 -19.79 -21.48 10.91
C PRO A 126 -18.54 -21.81 11.76
N GLU A 127 -18.07 -23.05 11.70
CA GLU A 127 -16.85 -23.51 12.39
C GLU A 127 -15.62 -22.83 11.79
N GLU A 128 -15.45 -22.89 10.47
CA GLU A 128 -14.35 -22.21 9.75
C GLU A 128 -14.33 -20.69 9.99
N VAL A 129 -15.51 -20.05 10.08
CA VAL A 129 -15.61 -18.63 10.45
C VAL A 129 -15.11 -18.41 11.87
N SER A 130 -15.52 -19.24 12.82
CA SER A 130 -15.11 -19.12 14.22
C SER A 130 -13.60 -19.30 14.37
N ASP A 131 -13.05 -20.32 13.72
CA ASP A 131 -11.61 -20.60 13.72
C ASP A 131 -10.83 -19.44 13.11
N ALA A 132 -11.24 -18.96 11.93
CA ALA A 132 -10.57 -17.85 11.26
C ALA A 132 -10.58 -16.56 12.09
N ARG A 133 -11.62 -16.29 12.88
CA ARG A 133 -11.68 -15.12 13.77
C ARG A 133 -10.69 -15.19 14.93
N ASN A 134 -10.33 -16.40 15.35
CA ASN A 134 -9.45 -16.65 16.47
C ASN A 134 -7.98 -16.83 16.06
N LEU A 135 -7.69 -16.94 14.76
CA LEU A 135 -6.32 -17.02 14.25
C LEU A 135 -5.52 -15.76 14.62
N PRO A 136 -4.20 -15.91 14.89
CA PRO A 136 -3.26 -14.80 14.85
C PRO A 136 -3.37 -14.01 13.54
N ILE A 137 -3.11 -12.70 13.56
CA ILE A 137 -3.34 -11.82 12.40
C ILE A 137 -2.58 -12.27 11.14
N ASN A 138 -1.34 -12.71 11.29
CA ASN A 138 -0.55 -13.26 10.17
C ASN A 138 -1.20 -14.53 9.58
N GLU A 139 -1.81 -15.37 10.42
CA GLU A 139 -2.53 -16.57 9.99
C GLU A 139 -3.88 -16.22 9.38
N GLN A 140 -4.58 -15.17 9.85
CA GLN A 140 -5.77 -14.64 9.17
C GLN A 140 -5.43 -14.19 7.75
N VAL A 141 -4.33 -13.46 7.57
CA VAL A 141 -3.87 -13.04 6.24
C VAL A 141 -3.60 -14.26 5.36
N ALA A 142 -2.89 -15.26 5.87
CA ALA A 142 -2.62 -16.50 5.15
C ALA A 142 -3.91 -17.22 4.72
N GLN A 143 -4.86 -17.37 5.66
CA GLN A 143 -6.14 -18.04 5.41
C GLN A 143 -6.99 -17.32 4.37
N VAL A 144 -7.05 -15.97 4.43
CA VAL A 144 -7.75 -15.17 3.43
C VAL A 144 -7.12 -15.34 2.05
N LEU A 145 -5.80 -15.28 1.95
CA LEU A 145 -5.10 -15.48 0.67
C LEU A 145 -5.28 -16.89 0.12
N GLU A 146 -5.46 -17.90 0.98
CA GLU A 146 -5.79 -19.26 0.55
C GLU A 146 -7.21 -19.32 -0.02
N TRP A 147 -8.22 -18.82 0.71
CA TRP A 147 -9.60 -18.78 0.25
C TRP A 147 -9.80 -17.97 -1.04
N GLU A 148 -9.00 -16.93 -1.25
CA GLU A 148 -9.04 -16.15 -2.48
C GLU A 148 -8.62 -16.94 -3.72
N LYS A 149 -7.81 -18.01 -3.57
CA LYS A 149 -7.50 -18.93 -4.69
C LYS A 149 -8.74 -19.67 -5.18
N ASP A 150 -9.70 -19.91 -4.28
CA ASP A 150 -10.98 -20.56 -4.58
C ASP A 150 -12.07 -19.55 -4.96
N GLY A 151 -11.72 -18.26 -5.11
CA GLY A 151 -12.64 -17.19 -5.53
C GLY A 151 -13.46 -16.59 -4.40
N LEU A 152 -13.15 -16.91 -3.14
CA LEU A 152 -13.80 -16.32 -1.97
C LEU A 152 -13.08 -15.01 -1.64
N TYR A 153 -13.53 -13.94 -2.27
CA TYR A 153 -12.86 -12.65 -2.21
C TYR A 153 -13.29 -11.78 -1.03
N PHE A 154 -12.34 -11.05 -0.46
CA PHE A 154 -12.52 -10.29 0.78
C PHE A 154 -12.46 -8.76 0.58
N SER A 155 -12.39 -8.25 -0.65
CA SER A 155 -12.57 -6.81 -0.95
C SER A 155 -13.98 -6.32 -0.58
N ALA A 156 -14.18 -5.00 -0.53
CA ALA A 156 -15.47 -4.38 -0.14
C ALA A 156 -16.68 -4.84 -0.98
N GLY A 157 -16.44 -5.33 -2.21
CA GLY A 157 -17.46 -5.89 -3.09
C GLY A 157 -17.32 -7.39 -3.35
N PHE A 158 -16.46 -8.10 -2.60
CA PHE A 158 -16.26 -9.55 -2.69
C PHE A 158 -15.96 -10.08 -4.11
N THR A 159 -15.27 -9.28 -4.94
CA THR A 159 -14.98 -9.62 -6.36
C THR A 159 -13.50 -9.66 -6.70
N LYS A 160 -12.66 -9.19 -5.78
CA LYS A 160 -11.20 -9.11 -5.94
C LYS A 160 -10.50 -9.34 -4.61
N SER A 161 -9.20 -9.56 -4.66
CA SER A 161 -8.37 -9.72 -3.47
C SER A 161 -8.55 -8.58 -2.47
N ILE A 162 -8.57 -8.90 -1.17
CA ILE A 162 -8.61 -7.94 -0.05
C ILE A 162 -7.48 -6.93 -0.17
N LEU A 163 -6.33 -7.34 -0.69
CA LEU A 163 -5.14 -6.51 -0.87
C LEU A 163 -5.36 -5.34 -1.86
N PHE A 164 -6.42 -5.39 -2.69
CA PHE A 164 -6.82 -4.25 -3.53
C PHE A 164 -7.77 -3.27 -2.83
N SER A 165 -8.21 -3.59 -1.62
CA SER A 165 -9.06 -2.72 -0.78
C SER A 165 -8.33 -2.19 0.44
N VAL A 166 -7.50 -3.02 1.07
CA VAL A 166 -6.74 -2.70 2.29
C VAL A 166 -5.47 -3.53 2.33
N ALA A 167 -4.38 -2.95 2.85
CA ALA A 167 -3.16 -3.71 3.09
C ALA A 167 -3.31 -4.72 4.23
N ALA A 168 -2.55 -5.82 4.17
CA ALA A 168 -2.35 -6.68 5.32
C ALA A 168 -1.83 -5.85 6.51
N PRO A 169 -2.28 -6.12 7.75
CA PRO A 169 -1.80 -5.39 8.92
C PRO A 169 -0.27 -5.42 9.02
N GLY A 170 0.33 -4.26 9.29
CA GLY A 170 1.79 -4.12 9.34
C GLY A 170 2.51 -4.01 7.99
N ALA A 171 1.83 -4.21 6.85
CA ALA A 171 2.43 -4.17 5.52
C ALA A 171 2.10 -2.91 4.69
N SER A 172 1.29 -2.00 5.24
CA SER A 172 0.86 -0.79 4.54
C SER A 172 2.03 0.17 4.31
N GLN A 173 2.18 0.68 3.08
CA GLN A 173 3.18 1.72 2.77
C GLN A 173 2.97 3.02 3.59
N HIS A 174 1.76 3.27 4.10
CA HIS A 174 1.46 4.38 5.01
C HIS A 174 2.18 4.27 6.36
N ILE A 175 2.52 3.06 6.82
CA ILE A 175 3.36 2.87 8.01
C ILE A 175 4.74 3.46 7.76
N PHE A 176 5.23 3.38 6.51
CA PHE A 176 6.56 3.83 6.13
C PHE A 176 6.64 5.34 5.96
N MET A 177 5.50 6.05 6.06
CA MET A 177 5.40 7.50 5.92
C MET A 177 5.84 8.00 4.52
N LEU A 178 5.72 7.11 3.52
CA LEU A 178 6.04 7.34 2.11
C LEU A 178 4.81 7.15 1.21
N ALA A 179 3.62 7.00 1.79
CA ALA A 179 2.37 6.90 1.06
C ALA A 179 1.42 8.04 1.41
N LEU A 180 0.65 8.47 0.42
CA LEU A 180 -0.36 9.50 0.51
C LEU A 180 -1.59 9.11 -0.30
N ASP A 181 -2.74 9.12 0.34
CA ASP A 181 -4.04 9.09 -0.33
C ASP A 181 -4.43 10.51 -0.76
N VAL A 182 -4.68 10.73 -2.04
CA VAL A 182 -4.97 12.05 -2.62
C VAL A 182 -6.45 12.13 -3.02
N GLU A 183 -7.12 13.24 -2.71
CA GLU A 183 -8.54 13.44 -3.03
C GLU A 183 -8.78 13.71 -4.51
N GLN A 184 -7.92 14.51 -5.14
CA GLN A 184 -8.02 14.88 -6.56
C GLN A 184 -7.36 13.86 -7.51
N PHE A 185 -7.22 12.60 -7.09
CA PHE A 185 -6.52 11.54 -7.83
C PHE A 185 -7.07 11.28 -9.24
N SER A 186 -8.34 11.60 -9.49
CA SER A 186 -8.97 11.45 -10.81
C SER A 186 -8.53 12.51 -11.83
N ASN A 187 -7.94 13.62 -11.38
CA ASN A 187 -7.47 14.68 -12.26
C ASN A 187 -6.11 14.32 -12.88
N LEU A 188 -6.06 14.20 -14.21
CA LEU A 188 -4.85 13.83 -14.94
C LEU A 188 -3.68 14.80 -14.68
N GLU A 189 -3.94 16.11 -14.60
CA GLU A 189 -2.89 17.10 -14.36
C GLU A 189 -2.35 17.01 -12.93
N VAL A 190 -3.20 16.73 -11.94
CA VAL A 190 -2.75 16.45 -10.57
C VAL A 190 -1.80 15.24 -10.54
N ARG A 191 -2.16 14.14 -11.23
CA ARG A 191 -1.28 12.96 -11.32
C ARG A 191 0.05 13.26 -11.98
N LYS A 192 0.07 14.08 -13.03
CA LYS A 192 1.31 14.50 -13.70
C LYS A 192 2.20 15.35 -12.79
N ILE A 193 1.60 16.27 -12.04
CA ILE A 193 2.33 17.09 -11.07
C ILE A 193 2.92 16.20 -9.98
N LEU A 194 2.13 15.29 -9.40
CA LEU A 194 2.62 14.32 -8.42
C LEU A 194 3.80 13.49 -8.96
N ALA A 195 3.66 12.93 -10.17
CA ALA A 195 4.72 12.15 -10.82
C ALA A 195 6.02 12.96 -11.04
N LYS A 196 5.89 14.23 -11.42
CA LYS A 196 7.04 15.15 -11.58
C LYS A 196 7.79 15.37 -10.26
N HIS A 197 7.07 15.29 -9.12
CA HIS A 197 7.63 15.42 -7.78
C HIS A 197 7.86 14.06 -7.10
N GLY A 198 8.01 12.99 -7.87
CA GLY A 198 8.41 11.67 -7.38
C GLY A 198 7.30 10.85 -6.71
N TRP A 199 6.03 11.23 -6.86
CA TRP A 199 4.87 10.52 -6.33
C TRP A 199 4.19 9.69 -7.42
N PHE A 200 4.12 8.37 -7.22
CA PHE A 200 3.61 7.44 -8.23
C PHE A 200 2.53 6.51 -7.66
N GLN A 201 1.57 6.12 -8.50
CA GLN A 201 0.63 5.07 -8.13
C GLN A 201 1.33 3.71 -8.27
N THR A 202 1.65 3.05 -7.15
CA THR A 202 2.39 1.77 -7.17
C THR A 202 1.59 0.57 -6.66
N VAL A 203 0.37 0.81 -6.17
CA VAL A 203 -0.53 -0.22 -5.64
C VAL A 203 -1.66 -0.43 -6.63
N LYS A 204 -1.74 -1.63 -7.20
CA LYS A 204 -2.66 -1.94 -8.29
C LYS A 204 -4.12 -1.74 -7.86
N SER A 205 -4.88 -0.99 -8.66
CA SER A 205 -6.31 -0.68 -8.43
C SER A 205 -6.63 0.20 -7.22
N ASP A 206 -5.63 0.66 -6.46
CA ASP A 206 -5.81 1.65 -5.40
C ASP A 206 -5.61 3.05 -5.98
N PHE A 207 -6.68 3.59 -6.58
CA PHE A 207 -6.63 4.83 -7.34
C PHE A 207 -6.20 6.08 -6.55
N PRO A 208 -6.62 6.31 -5.29
CA PRO A 208 -6.17 7.47 -4.53
C PRO A 208 -4.73 7.34 -3.99
N HIS A 209 -4.16 6.14 -3.95
CA HIS A 209 -2.89 5.88 -3.29
C HIS A 209 -1.67 6.25 -4.15
N PHE A 210 -0.80 7.09 -3.60
CA PHE A 210 0.50 7.46 -4.18
C PHE A 210 1.63 7.09 -3.23
N THR A 211 2.74 6.63 -3.80
CA THR A 211 3.98 6.29 -3.11
C THR A 211 5.06 7.26 -3.55
N TYR A 212 5.74 7.88 -2.60
CA TYR A 212 6.92 8.67 -2.86
C TYR A 212 8.12 7.75 -3.12
N LEU A 213 8.69 7.85 -4.31
CA LEU A 213 9.93 7.15 -4.68
C LEU A 213 11.12 8.11 -4.81
N GLY A 214 10.89 9.43 -4.83
CA GLY A 214 11.95 10.44 -4.93
C GLY A 214 12.65 10.55 -6.28
N VAL A 215 12.36 9.65 -7.22
CA VAL A 215 12.98 9.64 -8.56
C VAL A 215 12.09 10.27 -9.63
N GLU A 216 12.69 10.61 -10.78
CA GLU A 216 11.94 11.05 -11.95
C GLU A 216 11.25 9.87 -12.66
N GLU A 217 10.12 10.12 -13.32
CA GLU A 217 9.33 9.07 -13.99
C GLU A 217 10.14 8.27 -15.04
N LYS A 218 11.10 8.92 -15.72
CA LYS A 218 11.96 8.27 -16.72
C LYS A 218 12.89 7.20 -16.12
N ASP A 219 13.21 7.30 -14.83
CA ASP A 219 14.18 6.44 -14.17
C ASP A 219 13.52 5.16 -13.59
N LEU A 220 12.18 5.13 -13.51
CA LEU A 220 11.40 4.01 -12.95
C LEU A 220 11.63 2.69 -13.69
N PHE A 221 11.85 2.73 -15.00
CA PHE A 221 12.22 1.53 -15.77
C PHE A 221 13.55 0.94 -15.31
N GLY A 222 14.53 1.78 -14.98
CA GLY A 222 15.83 1.36 -14.45
C GLY A 222 15.73 0.70 -13.08
N LEU A 223 14.69 1.03 -12.32
CA LEU A 223 14.37 0.40 -11.03
C LEU A 223 13.57 -0.90 -11.16
N GLY A 224 13.26 -1.34 -12.39
CA GLY A 224 12.49 -2.55 -12.66
C GLY A 224 10.99 -2.39 -12.51
N LEU A 225 10.48 -1.15 -12.48
CA LEU A 225 9.06 -0.85 -12.54
C LEU A 225 8.57 -0.78 -13.99
N LYS A 226 7.36 -1.26 -14.22
CA LYS A 226 6.69 -1.19 -15.53
C LYS A 226 5.37 -0.44 -15.41
N PRO A 227 5.01 0.39 -16.41
CA PRO A 227 3.74 1.08 -16.41
C PRO A 227 2.61 0.14 -16.86
N PHE A 228 1.51 0.16 -16.12
CA PHE A 228 0.27 -0.53 -16.46
C PHE A 228 -0.87 0.48 -16.51
N LEU A 229 -1.62 0.46 -17.61
CA LEU A 229 -2.81 1.29 -17.77
C LEU A 229 -4.05 0.52 -17.33
N ILE A 230 -4.72 1.01 -16.29
CA ILE A 230 -5.95 0.43 -15.76
C ILE A 230 -6.99 1.56 -15.69
N ASN A 231 -8.06 1.46 -16.48
CA ASN A 231 -9.14 2.47 -16.52
C ASN A 231 -8.65 3.92 -16.74
N GLY A 232 -7.57 4.11 -17.50
CA GLY A 232 -6.98 5.43 -17.76
C GLY A 232 -6.07 5.98 -16.64
N TYR A 233 -5.72 5.14 -15.65
CA TYR A 233 -4.72 5.42 -14.61
C TYR A 233 -3.43 4.67 -14.92
N LYS A 234 -2.28 5.31 -14.70
CA LYS A 234 -0.97 4.70 -14.90
C LYS A 234 -0.43 4.24 -13.54
N PHE A 235 -0.27 2.94 -13.39
CA PHE A 235 0.33 2.32 -12.22
C PHE A 235 1.74 1.84 -12.56
N TRP A 236 2.70 2.05 -11.66
CA TRP A 236 4.07 1.57 -11.76
C TRP A 236 4.24 0.35 -10.86
N LEU A 237 4.20 -0.83 -11.48
CA LEU A 237 4.21 -2.10 -10.77
C LEU A 237 5.55 -2.81 -10.94
N THR A 238 5.90 -3.59 -9.93
CA THR A 238 7.11 -4.43 -9.95
C THR A 238 6.89 -5.67 -10.82
N ASP A 239 7.95 -6.11 -11.51
CA ASP A 239 7.90 -7.25 -12.44
C ASP A 239 8.02 -8.63 -11.74
N PHE A 240 7.67 -8.74 -10.45
CA PHE A 240 7.89 -9.98 -9.68
C PHE A 240 7.13 -11.20 -10.22
N GLU A 241 6.05 -11.00 -10.99
CA GLU A 241 5.34 -12.09 -11.65
C GLU A 241 6.10 -12.70 -12.86
N PHE A 242 7.10 -12.01 -13.42
CA PHE A 242 7.84 -12.50 -14.59
C PHE A 242 9.16 -13.19 -14.24
N GLN A 243 9.71 -12.98 -13.05
CA GLN A 243 10.98 -13.58 -12.65
C GLN A 243 10.85 -15.03 -12.16
N SER A 244 9.68 -15.45 -11.66
CA SER A 244 9.43 -16.84 -11.25
C SER A 244 9.32 -17.81 -12.42
N LYS A 245 9.02 -17.33 -13.64
CA LYS A 245 9.03 -18.17 -14.85
C LYS A 245 10.41 -18.36 -15.48
N LYS A 246 11.42 -17.58 -15.08
CA LYS A 246 12.78 -17.70 -15.62
C LYS A 246 13.71 -18.58 -14.79
N SER A 247 13.34 -18.91 -13.55
CA SER A 247 14.12 -19.81 -12.68
C SER A 247 13.78 -21.29 -12.84
N ASP A 248 12.72 -21.61 -13.59
CA ASP A 248 12.32 -23.00 -13.86
C ASP A 248 12.85 -23.50 -15.22
N ASP A 249 13.54 -22.63 -15.99
CA ASP A 249 14.13 -22.92 -17.30
C ASP A 249 15.66 -22.68 -17.35
N SER A 250 16.35 -22.69 -16.19
CA SER A 250 17.81 -22.53 -16.10
C SER A 250 18.48 -23.60 -15.24
#